data_AF-W0BHH8-F1
#
_entry.id   AF-W0BHH8-F1
#
_cell.length_a   1.000
_cell.length_b   1.000
_cell.length_c   1.000
_cell.angle_alpha   90.00
_cell.angle_beta   90.00
_cell.angle_gamma   90.00
#
_symmetry.space_group_name_H-M   'P 1'
#
loop_
_entity.id
_entity.type
_entity.pdbx_description
1 polymer ?
#
loop_
_entity_poly.entity_id
_entity_poly.type
_entity_poly.pdbx_seq_one_letter_code
_entity_poly.pdbx_strand_id
1 'polypeptide(L)' 'MLKKDYPKAIEHFEAVLQQFPSSSKSAASLLKIGYALAASGKNNEAKQRLQQVIKNYPDTNTAQLATTKLRSLDI' A
#
# COMPACT_ATOMS: atom_id res chain seq x y z
N MET A 1 -17.95 -10.85 14.26
CA MET A 1 -16.65 -10.83 13.55
C MET A 1 -16.76 -9.87 12.38
N LEU A 2 -16.27 -8.62 12.52
CA LEU A 2 -16.19 -7.72 11.37
C LEU A 2 -15.11 -8.28 10.44
N LYS A 3 -15.53 -9.03 9.42
CA LYS A 3 -14.68 -9.35 8.27
C LYS A 3 -14.36 -8.03 7.59
N LYS A 4 -13.31 -7.37 8.06
CA LYS A 4 -12.68 -6.32 7.30
C LYS A 4 -12.12 -7.03 6.08
N ASP A 5 -12.86 -6.99 4.97
CA ASP A 5 -12.52 -7.65 3.71
C ASP A 5 -11.33 -6.94 3.04
N TYR A 6 -10.23 -6.85 3.77
CA TYR A 6 -8.92 -6.43 3.29
C TYR A 6 -8.50 -7.16 2.00
N PRO A 7 -8.72 -8.49 1.83
CA PRO A 7 -8.42 -9.15 0.56
C PRO A 7 -9.16 -8.56 -0.64
N LYS A 8 -10.47 -8.24 -0.51
CA LYS A 8 -11.21 -7.58 -1.61
C LYS A 8 -10.70 -6.18 -1.90
N ALA A 9 -10.34 -5.42 -0.86
CA ALA A 9 -9.74 -4.10 -1.05
C ALA A 9 -8.42 -4.20 -1.81
N ILE A 10 -7.57 -5.17 -1.46
CA ILE A 10 -6.30 -5.41 -2.13
C ILE A 10 -6.53 -5.77 -3.59
N GLU A 11 -7.44 -6.69 -3.89
CA GLU A 11 -7.78 -7.11 -5.25
C GLU A 11 -8.27 -5.93 -6.11
N HIS A 12 -9.16 -5.09 -5.56
CA HIS A 12 -9.61 -3.87 -6.23
C HIS A 12 -8.47 -2.90 -6.54
N PHE A 13 -7.56 -2.68 -5.60
CA PHE A 13 -6.42 -1.80 -5.82
C PHE A 13 -5.41 -2.40 -6.79
N GLU A 14 -5.23 -3.72 -6.82
CA GLU A 14 -4.38 -4.39 -7.81
C GLU A 14 -4.94 -4.27 -9.24
N ALA A 15 -6.26 -4.36 -9.42
CA ALA A 15 -6.89 -4.08 -10.71
C ALA A 15 -6.62 -2.64 -11.18
N VAL A 16 -6.64 -1.66 -10.26
CA VAL A 16 -6.28 -0.26 -10.57
C VAL A 16 -4.81 -0.14 -10.95
N LEU A 17 -3.90 -0.88 -10.31
CA LEU A 17 -2.48 -0.89 -10.70
C LEU A 17 -2.26 -1.47 -12.08
N GLN A 18 -3.06 -2.46 -12.49
CA GLN A 18 -2.99 -3.04 -13.82
C GLN A 18 -3.53 -2.08 -14.90
N GLN A 19 -4.64 -1.40 -14.63
CA GLN A 19 -5.20 -0.42 -15.57
C GLN A 19 -4.37 0.87 -15.63
N PHE A 20 -3.80 1.28 -14.50
CA PHE A 20 -3.05 2.51 -14.37
C PHE A 20 -1.72 2.19 -13.69
N PRO A 21 -0.68 1.76 -14.43
CA PRO A 21 0.63 1.44 -13.83
C PRO A 21 1.54 2.68 -13.65
N SER A 22 1.35 3.73 -14.45
CA SER A 22 2.26 4.90 -14.49
C SER A 22 1.64 6.20 -13.96
N SER A 23 0.49 6.11 -13.29
CA SER A 23 -0.24 7.30 -12.83
C SER A 23 -0.01 7.56 -11.34
N SER A 24 -0.24 8.79 -10.90
CA SER A 24 -0.25 9.14 -9.46
C SER A 24 -1.27 8.28 -8.67
N LYS A 25 -2.30 7.75 -9.36
CA LYS A 25 -3.30 6.81 -8.82
C LYS A 25 -2.69 5.45 -8.43
N SER A 26 -1.64 5.03 -9.12
CA SER A 26 -0.94 3.78 -8.88
C SER A 26 -0.25 3.80 -7.51
N ALA A 27 0.47 4.89 -7.23
CA ALA A 27 1.10 5.11 -5.92
C ALA A 27 0.05 5.04 -4.81
N ALA A 28 -1.05 5.79 -4.95
CA ALA A 28 -2.11 5.85 -3.93
C ALA A 28 -2.77 4.49 -3.67
N SER A 29 -2.93 3.68 -4.72
CA SER A 29 -3.49 2.32 -4.62
C SER A 29 -2.55 1.39 -3.87
N LEU A 30 -1.25 1.39 -4.19
CA LEU A 30 -0.23 0.62 -3.46
C LEU A 30 -0.14 1.01 -1.98
N LEU A 31 -0.23 2.31 -1.67
CA LEU A 31 -0.26 2.77 -0.28
C LEU A 31 -1.46 2.19 0.48
N LYS A 32 -2.65 2.24 -0.11
CA LYS A 32 -3.87 1.70 0.50
C LYS A 32 -3.80 0.18 0.70
N ILE A 33 -3.20 -0.55 -0.24
CA ILE A 33 -2.89 -1.98 -0.08
C ILE A 33 -2.00 -2.20 1.16
N GLY A 34 -0.90 -1.46 1.27
CA GLY A 34 0.00 -1.55 2.43
C GLY A 34 -0.70 -1.26 3.76
N TYR A 35 -1.62 -0.29 3.76
CA TYR A 35 -2.40 0.06 4.96
C TYR A 35 -3.40 -1.02 5.33
N ALA A 36 -4.11 -1.59 4.35
CA ALA A 36 -5.04 -2.69 4.55
C ALA A 36 -4.33 -3.93 5.11
N LEU A 37 -3.14 -4.25 4.57
CA LEU A 37 -2.30 -5.35 5.05
C LEU A 37 -1.84 -5.13 6.49
N ALA A 38 -1.35 -3.93 6.82
CA ALA A 38 -0.95 -3.59 8.18
C ALA A 38 -2.14 -3.72 9.16
N ALA A 39 -3.32 -3.22 8.76
CA ALA A 39 -4.54 -3.31 9.56
C ALA A 39 -5.08 -4.76 9.65
N SER A 40 -4.65 -5.66 8.76
CA SER A 40 -4.93 -7.10 8.81
C SER A 40 -3.97 -7.87 9.73
N GLY A 41 -2.96 -7.21 10.30
CA GLY A 41 -1.85 -7.85 11.03
C GLY A 41 -0.77 -8.43 10.12
N LYS A 42 -0.89 -8.27 8.79
CA LYS A 42 0.09 -8.72 7.80
C LYS A 42 1.21 -7.69 7.61
N ASN A 43 1.96 -7.43 8.69
CA ASN A 43 2.98 -6.38 8.70
C ASN A 43 4.10 -6.61 7.68
N ASN A 44 4.50 -7.86 7.43
CA ASN A 44 5.53 -8.18 6.44
C ASN A 44 5.07 -7.83 5.01
N GLU A 45 3.88 -8.26 4.60
CA GLU A 45 3.30 -7.91 3.30
C GLU A 45 3.09 -6.39 3.18
N ALA A 46 2.64 -5.74 4.27
CA ALA A 46 2.49 -4.29 4.31
C ALA A 46 3.82 -3.56 4.03
N LYS A 47 4.90 -3.97 4.71
CA LYS A 47 6.24 -3.40 4.51
C LYS A 47 6.68 -3.54 3.05
N GLN A 48 6.52 -4.71 2.44
CA GLN A 48 6.88 -4.91 1.04
C GLN A 48 6.15 -3.97 0.09
N ARG A 49 4.82 -3.83 0.25
CA ARG A 49 4.01 -2.95 -0.60
C ARG A 49 4.35 -1.48 -0.38
N LEU A 50 4.63 -1.06 0.86
CA LEU A 50 5.06 0.30 1.18
C LEU A 50 6.45 0.61 0.61
N GLN A 51 7.41 -0.33 0.68
CA GLN A 51 8.72 -0.19 0.04
C GLN A 51 8.60 -0.03 -1.47
N GLN A 52 7.68 -0.77 -2.08
CA GLN A 52 7.41 -0.68 -3.52
C GLN A 52 6.89 0.71 -3.90
N VAL A 53 6.07 1.36 -3.07
CA VAL A 53 5.67 2.77 -3.28
C VAL A 53 6.90 3.68 -3.27
N ILE A 54 7.77 3.55 -2.27
CA ILE A 54 8.95 4.40 -2.11
C ILE A 54 9.91 4.21 -3.29
N LYS A 55 10.10 2.97 -3.75
CA LYS A 55 10.99 2.64 -4.86
C LYS A 55 10.45 3.11 -6.21
N ASN A 56 9.15 2.95 -6.44
CA ASN A 56 8.54 3.25 -7.74
C ASN A 56 8.07 4.71 -7.86
N TYR A 57 7.79 5.39 -6.74
CA TYR A 57 7.24 6.74 -6.70
C TYR A 57 7.92 7.65 -5.65
N PRO A 58 9.27 7.71 -5.60
CA PRO A 58 10.01 8.39 -4.52
C PRO A 58 9.66 9.87 -4.34
N ASP A 59 9.37 10.59 -5.42
CA ASP A 59 9.06 12.03 -5.43
C ASP A 59 7.59 12.37 -5.18
N THR A 60 6.80 11.42 -4.69
CA THR A 60 5.37 11.63 -4.42
C THR A 60 5.07 11.77 -2.94
N ASN A 61 4.05 12.56 -2.60
CA ASN A 61 3.49 12.62 -1.24
C ASN A 61 3.12 11.23 -0.72
N THR A 62 2.74 10.32 -1.61
CA THR A 62 2.43 8.94 -1.28
C THR A 62 3.64 8.17 -0.76
N ALA A 63 4.83 8.37 -1.31
CA ALA A 63 6.05 7.74 -0.81
C ALA A 63 6.45 8.28 0.57
N GLN A 64 6.23 9.56 0.84
CA GLN A 64 6.41 10.13 2.19
C GLN A 64 5.49 9.45 3.21
N LEU A 65 4.19 9.32 2.88
CA LEU A 65 3.22 8.61 3.71
C LEU A 65 3.55 7.12 3.87
N ALA A 66 4.07 6.49 2.83
CA ALA A 66 4.48 5.09 2.87
C ALA A 66 5.67 4.89 3.81
N THR A 67 6.65 5.80 3.76
CA THR A 67 7.83 5.80 4.62
C THR A 67 7.47 5.97 6.09
N THR A 68 6.60 6.93 6.41
CA THR A 68 6.10 7.13 7.78
C THR A 68 5.39 5.88 8.29
N LYS A 69 4.52 5.27 7.47
CA LYS A 69 3.84 4.04 7.87
C LYS A 69 4.82 2.89 8.05
N LEU A 70 5.79 2.75 7.15
CA LEU A 70 6.78 1.67 7.22
C LEU A 70 7.61 1.77 8.50
N ARG A 71 8.07 2.97 8.89
CA ARG A 71 8.73 3.19 10.18
C ARG A 71 7.86 2.78 11.34
N SER A 72 6.56 3.11 11.33
CA SER A 72 5.63 2.71 12.41
C SER A 72 5.44 1.19 12.54
N LEU A 73 5.79 0.41 11.51
CA LEU A 73 5.69 -1.05 11.51
C LEU A 73 7.02 -1.73 11.87
N ASP A 74 8.12 -0.99 11.92
CA ASP A 74 9.48 -1.48 12.18
C ASP A 74 9.93 -1.23 13.63
N ILE A 75 9.11 -0.50 14.39
CA ILE A 75 9.26 -0.17 15.82
C ILE A 75 8.41 -1.14 16.64
#